data_AF-A0A7X6YYU0-F1
#
_entry.id   AF-A0A7X6YYU0-F1
#
_cell.length_a   1.000
_cell.length_b   1.000
_cell.length_c   1.000
_cell.angle_alpha   90.00
_cell.angle_beta   90.00
_cell.angle_gamma   90.00
#
_symmetry.space_group_name_H-M   'P 1'
#
loop_
_entity.id
_entity.type
_entity.pdbx_description
1 polymer ?
#
loop_
_entity_poly.entity_id
_entity_poly.type
_entity_poly.pdbx_seq_one_letter_code
_entity_poly.pdbx_strand_id
1 'polypeptide(L)'
;FNNDDAKAFVNKFKVWSKKGYVTTQKLLGTYTSSIFKETDPSKQKSYMSIGSSAGATHQRPDKVGGNYPFDVGIAEIPQANAEHKRVISQGPSVCIFRNSDPQKVMASWLFLKYLTTSVEFQAEFSLASGYVPVLKSVKQNETFAEKLAARNGGDNISSLSAYVCMEQAANYFTSPAFVGSSEARDQVGGIIDAMLADVSDKKNIDTVFADAITECEYQVTG
;
A
#
# COMPACT_ATOMS: atom_id res chain seq x y z
N PHE A 1 10.13 -15.81 -5.66
CA PHE A 1 9.99 -14.61 -6.53
C PHE A 1 10.90 -14.65 -7.76
N ASN A 2 11.91 -15.54 -7.82
CA ASN A 2 12.75 -15.71 -9.01
C ASN A 2 12.06 -16.55 -10.09
N ASN A 3 11.45 -15.88 -11.08
CA ASN A 3 10.83 -16.49 -12.25
C ASN A 3 10.84 -15.52 -13.44
N ASP A 4 10.49 -16.02 -14.63
CA ASP A 4 10.58 -15.25 -15.88
C ASP A 4 9.63 -14.05 -15.92
N ASP A 5 8.41 -14.18 -15.40
CA ASP A 5 7.44 -13.08 -15.35
C ASP A 5 7.92 -11.93 -14.47
N ALA A 6 8.49 -12.23 -13.30
CA ALA A 6 9.04 -11.23 -12.39
C ALA A 6 10.24 -10.52 -13.03
N LYS A 7 11.16 -11.26 -13.66
CA LYS A 7 12.31 -10.69 -14.37
C LYS A 7 11.85 -9.80 -15.53
N ALA A 8 10.91 -10.28 -16.34
CA ALA A 8 10.33 -9.52 -17.44
C ALA A 8 9.69 -8.21 -16.95
N PHE A 9 8.93 -8.28 -15.85
CA PHE A 9 8.34 -7.09 -15.24
C PHE A 9 9.40 -6.10 -14.74
N VAL A 10 10.43 -6.56 -14.02
CA VAL A 10 11.51 -5.69 -13.53
C VAL A 10 12.26 -5.01 -14.68
N ASN A 11 12.54 -5.73 -15.76
CA ASN A 11 13.14 -5.14 -16.97
C ASN A 11 12.24 -4.09 -17.61
N LYS A 12 10.94 -4.36 -17.72
CA LYS A 12 9.95 -3.39 -18.21
C LYS A 12 9.90 -2.15 -17.33
N PHE A 13 9.92 -2.33 -16.00
CA PHE A 13 9.91 -1.26 -15.02
C PHE A 13 11.17 -0.40 -15.10
N LYS A 14 12.34 -1.01 -15.30
CA LYS A 14 13.61 -0.31 -15.60
C LYS A 14 13.51 0.57 -16.85
N VAL A 15 12.97 0.04 -17.95
CA VAL A 15 12.76 0.82 -19.18
C VAL A 15 11.83 2.00 -18.94
N TRP A 16 10.74 1.81 -18.21
CA TRP A 16 9.82 2.89 -17.85
C TRP A 16 10.47 3.96 -16.97
N SER A 17 11.28 3.55 -15.99
CA SER A 17 12.00 4.48 -15.11
C SER A 17 12.96 5.36 -15.90
N LYS A 18 13.72 4.80 -16.85
CA LYS A 18 14.63 5.58 -17.72
C LYS A 18 13.91 6.57 -18.63
N LYS A 19 12.67 6.28 -19.00
CA LYS A 19 11.82 7.19 -19.78
C LYS A 19 11.13 8.25 -18.91
N GLY A 20 11.31 8.20 -17.59
CA GLY A 20 10.64 9.08 -16.63
C GLY A 20 9.15 8.78 -16.43
N TYR A 21 8.68 7.59 -16.84
CA TYR A 21 7.26 7.22 -16.74
C TYR A 21 6.86 6.78 -15.32
N VAL A 22 7.82 6.24 -14.57
CA VAL A 22 7.64 5.76 -13.20
C VAL A 22 8.83 6.19 -12.35
N THR A 23 8.60 6.35 -11.05
CA THR A 23 9.65 6.53 -10.06
C THR A 23 9.24 5.84 -8.76
N THR A 24 10.17 5.69 -7.82
CA THR A 24 9.92 5.14 -6.49
C THR A 24 10.31 6.17 -5.43
N GLN A 25 9.84 5.97 -4.19
CA GLN A 25 10.25 6.82 -3.06
C GLN A 25 11.77 6.87 -2.89
N LYS A 26 12.45 5.73 -3.10
CA LYS A 26 13.91 5.66 -2.96
C LYS A 26 14.64 6.44 -4.05
N LEU A 27 14.23 6.30 -5.31
CA LEU A 27 14.82 7.07 -6.41
C LEU A 27 14.56 8.57 -6.27
N LEU A 28 13.38 8.94 -5.81
CA LEU A 28 13.00 10.34 -5.62
C LEU A 28 13.66 10.96 -4.38
N GLY A 29 14.07 10.16 -3.40
CA GLY A 29 14.59 10.62 -2.10
C GLY A 29 13.53 11.23 -1.17
N THR A 30 12.26 11.16 -1.56
CA THR A 30 11.09 11.65 -0.80
C THR A 30 9.85 10.85 -1.21
N TYR A 31 8.74 11.01 -0.49
CA TYR A 31 7.49 10.36 -0.85
C TYR A 31 7.07 10.72 -2.27
N THR A 32 6.62 9.75 -3.06
CA THR A 32 6.10 9.98 -4.42
C THR A 32 4.87 10.89 -4.44
N SER A 33 4.16 11.00 -3.32
CA SER A 33 3.07 11.97 -3.15
C SER A 33 3.56 13.43 -3.17
N SER A 34 4.84 13.71 -2.95
CA SER A 34 5.39 15.07 -3.03
C SER A 34 5.27 15.63 -4.45
N ILE A 35 5.69 14.88 -5.47
CA ILE A 35 5.57 15.27 -6.87
C ILE A 35 4.14 15.14 -7.40
N PHE A 36 3.28 14.33 -6.77
CA PHE A 36 1.86 14.28 -7.12
C PHE A 36 1.13 15.55 -6.67
N LYS A 37 1.48 16.08 -5.50
CA LYS A 37 0.87 17.28 -4.91
C LYS A 37 1.50 18.59 -5.40
N GLU A 38 2.53 18.53 -6.22
CA GLU A 38 3.33 19.69 -6.61
C GLU A 38 2.55 20.65 -7.52
N THR A 39 2.43 21.89 -7.08
CA THR A 39 1.69 22.94 -7.79
C THR A 39 2.59 23.82 -8.64
N ASP A 40 3.88 23.94 -8.30
CA ASP A 40 4.85 24.76 -9.03
C ASP A 40 5.08 24.18 -10.44
N PRO A 41 4.75 24.92 -11.53
CA PRO A 41 4.88 24.42 -12.90
C PRO A 41 6.33 24.18 -13.32
N SER A 42 7.32 24.73 -12.61
CA SER A 42 8.74 24.53 -12.89
C SER A 42 9.32 23.23 -12.32
N LYS A 43 8.60 22.60 -11.40
CA LYS A 43 9.04 21.37 -10.72
C LYS A 43 8.46 20.12 -11.36
N GLN A 44 9.10 18.99 -11.11
CA GLN A 44 8.63 17.69 -11.55
C GLN A 44 7.27 17.36 -10.92
N LYS A 45 6.35 16.84 -11.74
CA LYS A 45 5.01 16.41 -11.32
C LYS A 45 4.74 14.98 -11.72
N SER A 46 3.83 14.31 -11.02
CA SER A 46 3.24 13.05 -11.49
C SER A 46 1.73 13.19 -11.70
N TYR A 47 1.20 12.46 -12.68
CA TYR A 47 -0.24 12.37 -12.93
C TYR A 47 -0.94 11.28 -12.11
N MET A 48 -0.14 10.38 -11.52
CA MET A 48 -0.62 9.25 -10.74
C MET A 48 0.35 9.03 -9.58
N SER A 49 -0.20 8.63 -8.44
CA SER A 49 0.56 8.06 -7.33
C SER A 49 -0.14 6.79 -6.88
N ILE A 50 0.65 5.76 -6.59
CA ILE A 50 0.15 4.46 -6.11
C ILE A 50 0.64 4.32 -4.67
N GLY A 51 -0.29 4.14 -3.75
CA GLY A 51 0.02 3.99 -2.34
C GLY A 51 -1.12 3.32 -1.57
N SER A 52 -0.95 3.17 -0.27
CA SER A 52 -1.97 2.60 0.62
C SER A 52 -3.25 3.43 0.61
N SER A 53 -4.41 2.77 0.67
CA SER A 53 -5.72 3.41 0.76
C SER A 53 -5.86 4.31 1.98
N ALA A 54 -5.27 3.92 3.12
CA ALA A 54 -5.23 4.73 4.35
C ALA A 54 -4.39 6.00 4.19
N GLY A 55 -3.48 6.06 3.22
CA GLY A 55 -2.64 7.22 2.94
C GLY A 55 -3.26 8.26 2.01
N ALA A 56 -4.53 8.12 1.62
CA ALA A 56 -5.15 8.96 0.58
C ALA A 56 -5.13 10.46 0.92
N THR A 57 -5.29 10.84 2.18
CA THR A 57 -5.19 12.25 2.63
C THR A 57 -3.81 12.85 2.37
N HIS A 58 -2.76 12.04 2.39
CA HIS A 58 -1.39 12.46 2.10
C HIS A 58 -1.09 12.53 0.60
N GLN A 59 -2.01 12.06 -0.26
CA GLN A 59 -1.91 12.04 -1.72
C GLN A 59 -2.83 13.07 -2.39
N ARG A 60 -3.13 14.19 -1.71
CA ARG A 60 -3.86 15.34 -2.29
C ARG A 60 -3.22 16.63 -1.79
N PRO A 61 -3.09 17.68 -2.62
CA PRO A 61 -2.57 18.96 -2.16
C PRO A 61 -3.43 19.55 -1.04
N ASP A 62 -2.81 20.40 -0.22
CA ASP A 62 -3.54 21.21 0.74
C ASP A 62 -4.32 22.31 0.02
N LYS A 63 -5.37 22.82 0.69
CA LYS A 63 -6.16 23.93 0.17
C LYS A 63 -5.32 25.22 0.16
N VAL A 64 -5.38 25.98 -0.93
CA VAL A 64 -4.83 27.33 -1.04
C VAL A 64 -6.01 28.28 -1.19
N GLY A 65 -6.16 29.24 -0.27
CA GLY A 65 -7.32 30.15 -0.26
C GLY A 65 -8.67 29.42 -0.15
N GLY A 66 -8.72 28.29 0.57
CA GLY A 66 -9.93 27.50 0.77
C GLY A 66 -10.28 26.51 -0.35
N ASN A 67 -9.53 26.49 -1.45
CA ASN A 67 -9.79 25.61 -2.59
C ASN A 67 -8.63 24.65 -2.84
N TYR A 68 -8.93 23.45 -3.35
CA TYR A 68 -7.87 22.55 -3.82
C TYR A 68 -7.29 23.07 -5.14
N PRO A 69 -5.95 23.06 -5.31
CA PRO A 69 -5.30 23.51 -6.53
C PRO A 69 -5.70 22.73 -7.79
N PHE A 70 -6.13 21.47 -7.63
CA PHE A 70 -6.63 20.61 -8.69
C PHE A 70 -7.47 19.46 -8.12
N ASP A 71 -8.27 18.83 -8.97
CA ASP A 71 -9.09 17.67 -8.62
C ASP A 71 -8.26 16.39 -8.49
N VAL A 72 -8.58 15.58 -7.48
CA VAL A 72 -7.95 14.28 -7.26
C VAL A 72 -9.00 13.17 -7.35
N GLY A 73 -8.73 12.14 -8.13
CA GLY A 73 -9.54 10.92 -8.17
C GLY A 73 -8.85 9.75 -7.48
N ILE A 74 -9.63 8.74 -7.12
CA ILE A 74 -9.11 7.41 -6.74
C ILE A 74 -9.64 6.40 -7.75
N ALA A 75 -8.75 5.53 -8.24
CA ALA A 75 -9.09 4.46 -9.18
C ALA A 75 -8.63 3.09 -8.65
N GLU A 76 -9.14 2.01 -9.24
CA GLU A 76 -8.61 0.66 -9.01
C GLU A 76 -7.12 0.60 -9.36
N ILE A 77 -6.36 -0.28 -8.69
CA ILE A 77 -4.94 -0.42 -9.00
C ILE A 77 -4.76 -0.99 -10.42
N PRO A 78 -3.84 -0.45 -11.24
CA PRO A 78 -3.61 -0.95 -12.59
C PRO A 78 -3.30 -2.46 -12.61
N GLN A 79 -3.98 -3.19 -13.48
CA GLN A 79 -3.86 -4.63 -13.59
C GLN A 79 -3.03 -5.00 -14.83
N ALA A 80 -2.04 -5.88 -14.66
CA ALA A 80 -1.28 -6.42 -15.79
C ALA A 80 -2.13 -7.36 -16.66
N ASN A 81 -3.14 -8.01 -16.06
CA ASN A 81 -4.10 -8.88 -16.73
C ASN A 81 -5.50 -8.60 -16.17
N ALA A 82 -6.41 -8.13 -17.03
CA ALA A 82 -7.78 -7.78 -16.65
C ALA A 82 -8.62 -9.00 -16.22
N GLU A 83 -8.32 -10.19 -16.73
CA GLU A 83 -9.00 -11.46 -16.39
C GLU A 83 -8.49 -12.06 -15.08
N HIS A 84 -7.30 -11.65 -14.63
CA HIS A 84 -6.65 -12.15 -13.43
C HIS A 84 -6.22 -11.01 -12.53
N LYS A 85 -7.20 -10.18 -12.13
CA LYS A 85 -6.96 -9.07 -11.23
C LYS A 85 -6.37 -9.54 -9.90
N ARG A 86 -5.41 -8.78 -9.38
CA ARG A 86 -4.77 -9.00 -8.07
C ARG A 86 -4.57 -7.67 -7.37
N VAL A 87 -5.01 -7.62 -6.12
CA VAL A 87 -4.86 -6.44 -5.25
C VAL A 87 -4.31 -6.92 -3.91
N ILE A 88 -3.17 -6.38 -3.49
CA ILE A 88 -2.57 -6.79 -2.23
C ILE A 88 -3.38 -6.22 -1.06
N SER A 89 -3.84 -7.09 -0.17
CA SER A 89 -4.51 -6.70 1.07
C SER A 89 -3.50 -6.73 2.20
N GLN A 90 -3.14 -5.53 2.68
CA GLN A 90 -2.21 -5.32 3.79
C GLN A 90 -2.80 -4.32 4.79
N GLY A 91 -2.46 -4.51 6.06
CA GLY A 91 -2.89 -3.64 7.15
C GLY A 91 -2.10 -3.96 8.41
N PRO A 92 -2.24 -3.13 9.46
CA PRO A 92 -1.58 -3.36 10.73
C PRO A 92 -2.07 -4.64 11.40
N SER A 93 -1.18 -5.28 12.16
CA SER A 93 -1.51 -6.41 13.04
C SER A 93 -1.50 -5.95 14.50
N VAL A 94 -2.40 -6.50 15.31
CA VAL A 94 -2.37 -6.34 16.77
C VAL A 94 -1.66 -7.56 17.36
N CYS A 95 -0.63 -7.33 18.17
CA CYS A 95 0.12 -8.39 18.85
C CYS A 95 -0.12 -8.33 20.36
N ILE A 96 -0.47 -9.46 20.97
CA ILE A 96 -0.54 -9.61 22.43
C ILE A 96 0.76 -10.27 22.88
N PHE A 97 1.57 -9.55 23.65
CA PHE A 97 2.80 -10.11 24.20
C PHE A 97 2.50 -11.13 25.30
N ARG A 98 3.35 -12.14 25.43
CA ARG A 98 3.28 -13.10 26.53
C ARG A 98 3.36 -12.36 27.86
N ASN A 99 2.45 -12.68 28.77
CA ASN A 99 2.40 -12.09 30.10
C ASN A 99 2.05 -13.18 31.12
N SER A 100 2.70 -13.15 32.28
CA SER A 100 2.43 -14.09 33.38
C SER A 100 1.19 -13.71 34.19
N ASP A 101 0.72 -12.47 34.10
CA ASP A 101 -0.47 -12.00 34.77
C ASP A 101 -1.73 -12.38 33.96
N PRO A 102 -2.56 -13.33 34.44
CA PRO A 102 -3.73 -13.79 33.70
C PRO A 102 -4.79 -12.70 33.51
N GLN A 103 -4.85 -11.69 34.39
CA GLN A 103 -5.80 -10.59 34.26
C GLN A 103 -5.42 -9.65 33.11
N LYS A 104 -4.12 -9.39 32.91
CA LYS A 104 -3.62 -8.62 31.77
C LYS A 104 -3.85 -9.37 30.45
N VAL A 105 -3.67 -10.69 30.44
CA VAL A 105 -3.96 -11.52 29.27
C VAL A 105 -5.45 -11.43 28.92
N MET A 106 -6.34 -11.61 29.91
CA MET A 106 -7.79 -11.50 29.71
C MET A 106 -8.19 -10.11 29.18
N ALA A 107 -7.70 -9.03 29.81
CA ALA A 107 -7.98 -7.66 29.38
C ALA A 107 -7.51 -7.39 27.95
N SER A 108 -6.35 -7.93 27.55
CA SER A 108 -5.84 -7.81 26.17
C SER A 108 -6.75 -8.49 25.16
N TRP A 109 -7.29 -9.67 25.49
CA TRP A 109 -8.26 -10.38 24.63
C TRP A 109 -9.59 -9.63 24.53
N LEU A 110 -10.10 -9.09 25.63
CA LEU A 110 -11.31 -8.27 25.63
C LEU A 110 -11.15 -7.01 24.78
N PHE A 111 -9.99 -6.36 24.89
CA PHE A 111 -9.67 -5.21 24.06
C PHE A 111 -9.57 -5.58 22.58
N LEU A 112 -8.84 -6.64 22.23
CA LEU A 112 -8.77 -7.11 20.84
C LEU A 112 -10.14 -7.47 20.27
N LYS A 113 -10.99 -8.12 21.06
CA LYS A 113 -12.38 -8.41 20.69
C LYS A 113 -13.12 -7.12 20.38
N TYR A 114 -13.08 -6.13 21.28
CA TYR A 114 -13.73 -4.83 21.04
C TYR A 114 -13.24 -4.21 19.72
N LEU A 115 -11.93 -4.13 19.52
CA LEU A 115 -11.35 -3.55 18.31
C LEU A 115 -11.82 -4.26 17.03
N THR A 116 -11.97 -5.58 17.04
CA THR A 116 -12.19 -6.38 15.83
C THR A 116 -13.65 -6.78 15.62
N THR A 117 -14.52 -6.66 16.63
CA THR A 117 -15.92 -7.10 16.56
C THR A 117 -16.95 -6.00 16.81
N SER A 118 -16.56 -4.81 17.27
CA SER A 118 -17.48 -3.66 17.38
C SER A 118 -17.64 -2.98 16.02
N VAL A 119 -18.88 -2.90 15.55
CA VAL A 119 -19.23 -2.22 14.30
C VAL A 119 -19.02 -0.71 14.43
N GLU A 120 -19.40 -0.15 15.57
CA GLU A 120 -19.30 1.27 15.90
C GLU A 120 -17.83 1.70 15.91
N PHE A 121 -16.97 0.97 16.65
CA PHE A 121 -15.54 1.25 16.68
C PHE A 121 -14.91 1.13 15.29
N GLN A 122 -15.24 0.08 14.52
CA GLN A 122 -14.68 -0.11 13.19
C GLN A 122 -15.11 0.99 12.21
N ALA A 123 -16.35 1.47 12.30
CA ALA A 123 -16.84 2.62 11.54
C ALA A 123 -16.07 3.89 11.89
N GLU A 124 -15.97 4.22 13.18
CA GLU A 124 -15.24 5.40 13.67
C GLU A 124 -13.76 5.36 13.28
N PHE A 125 -13.09 4.22 13.53
CA PHE A 125 -11.69 4.03 13.21
C PHE A 125 -11.45 4.19 11.71
N SER A 126 -12.30 3.61 10.87
CA SER A 126 -12.17 3.73 9.43
C SER A 126 -12.29 5.18 8.94
N LEU A 127 -13.28 5.91 9.45
CA LEU A 127 -13.50 7.31 9.09
C LEU A 127 -12.37 8.22 9.59
N ALA A 128 -11.83 7.95 10.78
CA ALA A 128 -10.75 8.75 11.36
C ALA A 128 -9.39 8.50 10.70
N SER A 129 -9.13 7.26 10.28
CA SER A 129 -7.79 6.84 9.85
C SER A 129 -7.65 6.58 8.34
N GLY A 130 -8.77 6.44 7.62
CA GLY A 130 -8.78 6.01 6.22
C GLY A 130 -8.55 4.51 6.02
N TYR A 131 -8.32 3.73 7.09
CA TYR A 131 -8.25 2.26 6.99
C TYR A 131 -9.62 1.68 6.66
N VAL A 132 -9.65 0.58 5.91
CA VAL A 132 -10.90 -0.12 5.60
C VAL A 132 -11.31 -0.99 6.79
N PRO A 133 -12.61 -1.05 7.14
CA PRO A 133 -13.08 -1.90 8.24
C PRO A 133 -12.85 -3.38 7.96
N VAL A 134 -12.57 -4.17 9.01
CA VAL A 134 -12.43 -5.64 8.90
C VAL A 134 -13.77 -6.38 8.97
N LEU A 135 -14.83 -5.67 9.34
CA LEU A 135 -16.19 -6.21 9.45
C LEU A 135 -17.05 -5.77 8.28
N LYS A 136 -17.65 -6.75 7.58
CA LYS A 136 -18.63 -6.48 6.52
C LYS A 136 -19.87 -5.73 7.04
N SER A 137 -20.23 -5.97 8.29
CA SER A 137 -21.37 -5.34 8.98
C SER A 137 -21.25 -3.82 9.15
N VAL A 138 -20.05 -3.26 8.94
CA VAL A 138 -19.81 -1.82 9.03
C VAL A 138 -20.48 -1.07 7.88
N LYS A 139 -20.74 -1.72 6.74
CA LYS A 139 -21.50 -1.10 5.64
C LYS A 139 -22.95 -0.77 6.03
N GLN A 140 -23.50 -1.41 7.06
CA GLN A 140 -24.85 -1.14 7.58
C GLN A 140 -24.86 -0.07 8.68
N ASN A 141 -23.70 0.38 9.16
CA ASN A 141 -23.64 1.50 10.10
C ASN A 141 -24.04 2.81 9.38
N GLU A 142 -25.04 3.51 9.92
CA GLU A 142 -25.63 4.69 9.28
C GLU A 142 -24.60 5.79 9.03
N THR A 143 -23.82 6.17 10.07
CA THR A 143 -22.77 7.18 9.97
C THR A 143 -21.72 6.81 8.91
N PHE A 144 -21.30 5.55 8.87
CA PHE A 144 -20.36 5.08 7.88
C PHE A 144 -20.94 5.15 6.46
N ALA A 145 -22.18 4.69 6.27
CA ALA A 145 -22.87 4.73 4.98
C ALA A 145 -23.07 6.17 4.48
N GLU A 146 -23.46 7.10 5.35
CA GLU A 146 -23.60 8.52 5.02
C GLU A 146 -22.26 9.13 4.58
N LYS A 147 -21.17 8.84 5.33
CA LYS A 147 -19.82 9.34 4.98
C LYS A 147 -19.30 8.74 3.69
N LEU A 148 -19.60 7.48 3.40
CA LEU A 148 -19.32 6.87 2.10
C LEU A 148 -20.15 7.51 0.99
N ALA A 149 -21.42 7.83 1.22
CA ALA A 149 -22.26 8.51 0.23
C ALA A 149 -21.69 9.90 -0.13
N ALA A 150 -21.11 10.60 0.84
CA ALA A 150 -20.48 11.92 0.66
C ALA A 150 -19.04 11.88 0.07
N ARG A 151 -18.53 10.69 -0.31
CA ARG A 151 -17.16 10.51 -0.82
C ARG A 151 -16.87 11.41 -2.04
N ASN A 152 -15.69 12.02 -2.06
CA ASN A 152 -15.22 12.85 -3.17
C ASN A 152 -13.69 12.98 -3.14
N GLY A 153 -13.11 13.55 -4.19
CA GLY A 153 -11.67 13.82 -4.30
C GLY A 153 -11.12 14.90 -3.39
N GLY A 154 -12.00 15.77 -2.89
CA GLY A 154 -11.70 16.82 -1.92
C GLY A 154 -11.82 16.30 -0.50
N ASP A 155 -12.51 17.02 0.38
CA ASP A 155 -12.52 16.80 1.83
C ASP A 155 -12.80 15.34 2.26
N ASN A 156 -13.56 14.56 1.47
CA ASN A 156 -13.91 13.17 1.78
C ASN A 156 -13.10 12.13 0.99
N ILE A 157 -11.83 12.43 0.67
CA ILE A 157 -10.96 11.52 -0.10
C ILE A 157 -10.69 10.19 0.61
N SER A 158 -10.64 10.17 1.95
CA SER A 158 -10.52 8.90 2.71
C SER A 158 -11.72 7.99 2.47
N SER A 159 -12.94 8.55 2.46
CA SER A 159 -14.15 7.79 2.15
C SER A 159 -14.14 7.27 0.71
N LEU A 160 -13.64 8.08 -0.24
CA LEU A 160 -13.51 7.66 -1.64
C LEU A 160 -12.50 6.52 -1.78
N SER A 161 -11.36 6.63 -1.11
CA SER A 161 -10.33 5.60 -1.07
C SER A 161 -10.82 4.31 -0.45
N ALA A 162 -11.48 4.39 0.72
CA ALA A 162 -12.05 3.22 1.40
C ALA A 162 -13.12 2.53 0.54
N TYR A 163 -13.97 3.31 -0.14
CA TYR A 163 -14.97 2.78 -1.07
C TYR A 163 -14.33 2.00 -2.22
N VAL A 164 -13.41 2.62 -2.98
CA VAL A 164 -12.73 1.97 -4.12
C VAL A 164 -11.90 0.78 -3.68
N CYS A 165 -11.31 0.84 -2.49
CA CYS A 165 -10.62 -0.29 -1.87
C CYS A 165 -11.61 -1.45 -1.66
N MET A 166 -12.72 -1.24 -0.94
CA MET A 166 -13.73 -2.27 -0.69
C MET A 166 -14.33 -2.90 -1.96
N GLU A 167 -14.50 -2.15 -3.04
CA GLU A 167 -15.01 -2.68 -4.32
C GLU A 167 -14.05 -3.70 -4.96
N GLN A 168 -12.77 -3.66 -4.61
CA GLN A 168 -11.76 -4.59 -5.10
C GLN A 168 -11.62 -5.86 -4.25
N ALA A 169 -12.44 -6.05 -3.21
CA ALA A 169 -12.28 -7.12 -2.22
C ALA A 169 -12.25 -8.54 -2.81
N ALA A 170 -12.94 -8.79 -3.93
CA ALA A 170 -12.91 -10.09 -4.62
C ALA A 170 -11.54 -10.44 -5.23
N ASN A 171 -10.69 -9.43 -5.45
CA ASN A 171 -9.38 -9.57 -6.08
C ASN A 171 -8.24 -9.58 -5.05
N TYR A 172 -8.58 -9.56 -3.76
CA TYR A 172 -7.61 -9.46 -2.69
C TYR A 172 -6.77 -10.72 -2.57
N PHE A 173 -5.47 -10.53 -2.36
CA PHE A 173 -4.56 -11.58 -1.90
C PHE A 173 -3.71 -11.05 -0.75
N THR A 174 -3.25 -11.94 0.11
CA THR A 174 -2.28 -11.63 1.16
C THR A 174 -0.93 -12.24 0.81
N SER A 175 0.14 -11.65 1.30
CA SER A 175 1.47 -12.29 1.22
C SER A 175 1.56 -13.37 2.30
N PRO A 176 1.91 -14.63 1.95
CA PRO A 176 2.11 -15.68 2.94
C PRO A 176 3.14 -15.29 4.00
N ALA A 177 2.89 -15.69 5.24
CA ALA A 177 3.85 -15.60 6.32
C ALA A 177 4.55 -16.95 6.51
N PHE A 178 5.87 -16.96 6.43
CA PHE A 178 6.73 -18.13 6.64
C PHE A 178 8.08 -17.67 7.22
N VAL A 179 8.87 -18.60 7.76
CA VAL A 179 10.22 -18.31 8.26
C VAL A 179 11.07 -17.75 7.11
N GLY A 180 11.65 -16.56 7.28
CA GLY A 180 12.36 -15.85 6.20
C GLY A 180 11.48 -15.00 5.29
N SER A 181 10.16 -14.93 5.50
CA SER A 181 9.28 -14.11 4.64
C SER A 181 9.56 -12.61 4.72
N SER A 182 10.10 -12.09 5.84
CA SER A 182 10.54 -10.69 5.93
C SER A 182 11.73 -10.45 5.02
N GLU A 183 12.76 -11.30 5.12
CA GLU A 183 13.94 -11.25 4.24
C GLU A 183 13.54 -11.32 2.77
N ALA A 184 12.65 -12.25 2.41
CA ALA A 184 12.16 -12.36 1.04
C ALA A 184 11.50 -11.06 0.52
N ARG A 185 10.85 -10.28 1.38
CA ARG A 185 10.28 -8.97 1.00
C ARG A 185 11.37 -7.93 0.82
N ASP A 186 12.36 -7.90 1.72
CA ASP A 186 13.49 -6.98 1.66
C ASP A 186 14.33 -7.22 0.40
N GLN A 187 14.59 -8.48 0.07
CA GLN A 187 15.29 -8.88 -1.16
C GLN A 187 14.52 -8.49 -2.43
N VAL A 188 13.20 -8.68 -2.47
CA VAL A 188 12.38 -8.20 -3.60
C VAL A 188 12.45 -6.69 -3.75
N GLY A 189 12.42 -5.93 -2.64
CA GLY A 189 12.64 -4.48 -2.66
C GLY A 189 14.03 -4.12 -3.20
N GLY A 190 15.06 -4.83 -2.74
CA GLY A 190 16.44 -4.70 -3.18
C GLY A 190 16.64 -4.94 -4.67
N ILE A 191 15.94 -5.92 -5.27
CA ILE A 191 15.95 -6.17 -6.72
C ILE A 191 15.44 -4.95 -7.49
N ILE A 192 14.30 -4.39 -7.08
CA ILE A 192 13.72 -3.21 -7.73
C ILE A 192 14.72 -2.05 -7.66
N ASP A 193 15.24 -1.76 -6.47
CA ASP A 193 16.22 -0.68 -6.28
C ASP A 193 17.49 -0.89 -7.11
N ALA A 194 18.00 -2.12 -7.13
CA ALA A 194 19.20 -2.48 -7.88
C ALA A 194 19.04 -2.26 -9.38
N MET A 195 17.86 -2.58 -9.92
CA MET A 195 17.55 -2.52 -11.34
C MET A 195 17.06 -1.16 -11.81
N LEU A 196 16.62 -0.30 -10.90
CA LEU A 196 16.25 1.09 -11.21
C LEU A 196 17.39 2.10 -11.03
N ALA A 197 18.46 1.72 -10.33
CA ALA A 197 19.65 2.58 -10.18
C ALA A 197 20.32 2.91 -11.54
N ASP A 198 21.01 4.05 -11.62
CA ASP A 198 21.69 4.51 -12.85
C ASP A 198 22.72 3.51 -13.39
N VAL A 199 23.33 2.73 -12.51
CA VAL A 199 24.33 1.70 -12.86
C VAL A 199 23.71 0.36 -13.29
N SER A 200 22.39 0.26 -13.36
CA SER A 200 21.66 -0.98 -13.63
C SER A 200 21.94 -1.60 -15.00
N ASP A 201 22.51 -0.87 -15.97
CA ASP A 201 22.91 -1.44 -17.27
C ASP A 201 24.10 -2.38 -17.19
N LYS A 202 24.86 -2.29 -16.10
CA LYS A 202 25.98 -3.19 -15.84
C LYS A 202 25.54 -4.44 -15.07
N LYS A 203 24.27 -4.52 -14.66
CA LYS A 203 23.74 -5.63 -13.86
C LYS A 203 23.03 -6.64 -14.75
N ASN A 204 23.34 -7.92 -14.55
CA ASN A 204 22.62 -9.02 -15.13
C ASN A 204 21.40 -9.35 -14.24
N ILE A 205 20.19 -9.37 -14.83
CA ILE A 205 18.96 -9.59 -14.07
C ILE A 205 18.89 -10.99 -13.44
N ASP A 206 19.41 -12.02 -14.12
CA ASP A 206 19.43 -13.39 -13.59
C ASP A 206 20.33 -13.48 -12.36
N THR A 207 21.50 -12.84 -12.42
CA THR A 207 22.42 -12.75 -11.27
C THR A 207 21.76 -12.01 -10.10
N VAL A 208 21.14 -10.86 -10.34
CA VAL A 208 20.48 -10.08 -9.28
C VAL A 208 19.37 -10.87 -8.57
N PHE A 209 18.57 -11.64 -9.32
CA PHE A 209 17.55 -12.50 -8.73
C PHE A 209 18.13 -13.73 -8.03
N ALA A 210 19.22 -14.30 -8.54
CA ALA A 210 19.89 -15.45 -7.92
C ALA A 210 20.57 -15.08 -6.60
N ASP A 211 21.23 -13.93 -6.55
CA ASP A 211 21.87 -13.40 -5.33
C ASP A 211 20.82 -13.15 -4.24
N ALA A 212 19.68 -12.56 -4.61
CA ALA A 212 18.55 -12.33 -3.71
C ALA A 212 17.96 -13.64 -3.12
N ILE A 213 17.95 -14.73 -3.90
CA ILE A 213 17.54 -16.05 -3.40
C ILE A 213 18.59 -16.61 -2.45
N THR A 214 19.86 -16.50 -2.80
CA THR A 214 20.98 -16.96 -1.94
C THR A 214 20.91 -16.31 -0.55
N GLU A 215 20.64 -15.00 -0.49
CA GLU A 215 20.50 -14.30 0.80
C GLU A 215 19.28 -14.81 1.59
N CYS A 216 18.15 -15.06 0.93
CA CYS A 216 16.97 -15.65 1.59
C CYS A 216 17.29 -17.02 2.20
N GLU A 217 18.06 -17.85 1.50
CA GLU A 217 18.42 -19.20 1.96
C GLU A 217 19.43 -19.16 3.11
N TYR A 218 20.35 -18.21 3.10
CA TYR A 218 21.30 -17.99 4.18
C TYR A 218 20.60 -17.65 5.50
N GLN A 219 19.63 -16.73 5.49
CA GLN A 219 18.91 -16.29 6.70
C GLN A 219 17.97 -17.35 7.30
N VAL A 220 17.64 -18.40 6.54
CA VAL A 220 16.81 -19.52 7.03
C VAL A 220 17.68 -20.64 7.62
N THR A 221 18.96 -20.69 7.25
CA THR A 221 19.88 -21.78 7.62
C THR A 221 20.96 -21.39 8.63
N GLY A 222 21.28 -20.09 8.73
CA GLY A 222 22.18 -19.51 9.75
C GLY A 222 21.47 -19.16 11.05
#